data_AF-A0A381YIW6-F1
#
_entry.id   AF-A0A381YIW6-F1
#
_cell.length_a   1.000
_cell.length_b   1.000
_cell.length_c   1.000
_cell.angle_alpha   90.00
_cell.angle_beta   90.00
_cell.angle_gamma   90.00
#
_symmetry.space_group_name_H-M   'P 1'
#
loop_
_entity.id
_entity.type
_entity.pdbx_description
1 polymer ?
#
loop_
_entity_poly.entity_id
_entity_poly.type
_entity_poly.pdbx_seq_one_letter_code
_entity_poly.pdbx_strand_id
1 'polypeptide(L)'
;CPYLDENKQSCGCDRDIHVDIEQPTVRFNKFNDSSLDFSVWIYVNSYGAQFKMKSAMRLIMYEEFKKYDIRIPWPIRTVYQGDEKREADEIAEYEGKRKQVIDEFGIGDLARGEGD
;
A
#
# COMPACT_ATOMS: atom_id res chain seq x y z
N CYS A 1 13.74 -0.69 43.38
CA CYS A 1 14.80 -1.68 43.09
C CYS A 1 15.78 -1.73 44.25
N PRO A 2 15.94 -2.86 44.96
CA PRO A 2 16.69 -2.92 46.21
C PRO A 2 18.22 -2.78 46.09
N TYR A 3 18.77 -2.50 44.90
CA TYR A 3 20.23 -2.34 44.67
C TYR A 3 20.62 -1.06 43.95
N LEU A 4 19.74 -0.05 43.92
CA LEU A 4 20.02 1.20 43.18
C LEU A 4 21.29 1.91 43.69
N ASP A 5 21.58 1.79 44.99
CA ASP A 5 22.68 2.49 45.65
C ASP A 5 23.95 1.64 45.85
N GLU A 6 23.89 0.32 45.57
CA GLU A 6 24.97 -0.62 45.93
C GLU A 6 25.79 -1.13 44.72
N ASN A 7 25.47 -0.71 43.50
CA ASN A 7 26.17 -1.07 42.25
C ASN A 7 26.49 -2.58 42.11
N LYS A 8 25.61 -3.44 42.61
CA LYS A 8 25.64 -4.90 42.45
C LYS A 8 24.81 -5.30 41.23
N GLN A 9 25.14 -6.46 40.64
CA GLN A 9 24.33 -7.04 39.56
C GLN A 9 22.89 -7.26 40.06
N SER A 10 21.91 -6.70 39.36
CA SER A 10 20.50 -6.73 39.76
C SER A 10 20.02 -8.18 39.87
N CYS A 11 19.47 -8.57 41.03
CA CYS A 11 18.91 -9.90 41.24
C CYS A 11 17.53 -10.03 40.54
N GLY A 12 17.52 -10.06 39.21
CA GLY A 12 16.40 -10.62 38.46
C GLY A 12 15.03 -9.94 38.66
N CYS A 13 14.97 -8.61 38.81
CA CYS A 13 13.72 -7.86 38.62
C CYS A 13 13.55 -7.30 37.20
N ASP A 14 14.56 -7.40 36.34
CA ASP A 14 14.52 -6.93 34.94
C ASP A 14 14.70 -8.08 33.92
N ARG A 15 14.33 -9.30 34.30
CA ARG A 15 14.54 -10.49 33.46
C ARG A 15 13.54 -10.65 32.30
N ASP A 16 12.59 -9.73 32.17
CA ASP A 16 11.53 -9.76 31.15
C ASP A 16 11.53 -8.57 30.17
N ILE A 17 12.58 -7.76 30.11
CA ILE A 17 12.73 -6.76 29.03
C ILE A 17 13.71 -7.25 27.95
N HIS A 18 13.79 -8.56 27.78
CA HIS A 18 14.19 -9.12 26.49
C HIS A 18 13.02 -8.96 25.53
N VAL A 19 12.79 -7.72 25.09
CA VAL A 19 12.04 -7.46 23.86
C VAL A 19 12.91 -7.88 22.68
N ASP A 20 13.10 -9.20 22.55
CA ASP A 20 13.35 -9.87 21.27
C ASP A 20 12.06 -9.77 20.44
N ILE A 21 11.69 -8.53 20.14
CA ILE A 21 10.67 -8.27 19.15
C ILE A 21 11.45 -8.15 17.86
N GLU A 22 11.25 -9.07 16.92
CA GLU A 22 11.74 -8.96 15.54
C GLU A 22 11.28 -7.62 14.95
N GLN A 23 12.14 -6.61 15.08
CA GLN A 23 11.86 -5.23 14.70
C GLN A 23 13.06 -4.65 13.97
N PRO A 24 12.82 -3.79 12.96
CA PRO A 24 11.52 -3.29 12.50
C PRO A 24 10.76 -4.30 11.61
N THR A 25 9.43 -4.35 11.75
CA THR A 25 8.59 -5.17 10.86
C THR A 25 7.99 -4.29 9.76
N VAL A 26 8.19 -4.67 8.50
CA VAL A 26 7.59 -4.03 7.31
C VAL A 26 6.62 -5.00 6.66
N ARG A 27 5.40 -4.55 6.37
CA ARG A 27 4.37 -5.37 5.71
C ARG A 27 3.72 -4.61 4.58
N PHE A 28 3.56 -5.28 3.44
CA PHE A 28 2.67 -4.80 2.38
C PHE A 28 1.23 -4.90 2.86
N ASN A 29 0.45 -3.84 2.69
CA ASN A 29 -0.93 -3.78 3.13
C ASN A 29 -1.89 -3.99 1.97
N LYS A 30 -1.84 -3.10 0.96
CA LYS A 30 -2.75 -3.15 -0.18
C LYS A 30 -2.22 -2.40 -1.40
N PHE A 31 -2.82 -2.69 -2.55
CA PHE A 31 -2.78 -1.84 -3.74
C PHE A 31 -3.81 -0.72 -3.57
N ASN A 32 -3.39 0.52 -3.85
CA ASN A 32 -4.22 1.71 -3.78
C ASN A 32 -4.26 2.38 -5.16
N ASP A 33 -5.13 3.38 -5.36
CA ASP A 33 -5.43 3.97 -6.67
C ASP A 33 -4.19 4.49 -7.43
N SER A 34 -3.15 4.90 -6.71
CA SER A 34 -1.91 5.40 -7.30
C SER A 34 -0.66 5.01 -6.51
N SER A 35 -0.77 4.09 -5.55
CA SER A 35 0.34 3.73 -4.66
C SER A 35 0.30 2.28 -4.18
N LEU A 36 1.46 1.82 -3.71
CA LEU A 36 1.59 0.60 -2.93
C LEU A 36 1.73 0.98 -1.46
N ASP A 37 0.78 0.54 -0.64
CA ASP A 37 0.74 0.94 0.76
C ASP A 37 1.49 -0.09 1.62
N PHE A 38 2.53 0.37 2.33
CA PHE A 38 3.30 -0.42 3.28
C PHE A 38 3.13 0.11 4.70
N SER A 39 3.05 -0.81 5.67
CA SER A 39 3.01 -0.50 7.10
C SER A 39 4.34 -0.86 7.75
N VAL A 40 4.91 0.08 8.49
CA VAL A 40 6.18 -0.08 9.21
C VAL A 40 5.92 0.03 10.70
N TRP A 41 6.27 -1.01 11.44
CA TRP A 41 6.09 -1.10 12.89
C TRP A 41 7.46 -0.98 13.57
N ILE A 42 7.58 0.05 14.40
CA ILE A 42 8.82 0.40 15.12
C ILE A 42 8.41 0.76 16.55
N TYR A 43 9.07 0.15 17.52
CA TYR A 43 8.86 0.43 18.92
C TYR A 43 9.96 1.37 19.41
N VAL A 44 9.60 2.27 20.32
CA VAL A 44 10.48 3.30 20.83
C VAL A 44 10.54 3.16 22.34
N ASN A 45 11.74 3.29 22.91
CA ASN A 45 11.99 3.11 24.34
C ASN A 45 11.31 4.15 25.24
N SER A 46 10.90 5.29 24.69
CA SER A 46 10.32 6.40 25.44
C SER A 46 9.24 7.11 24.61
N TYR A 47 8.14 7.46 25.28
CA TYR A 47 7.03 8.19 24.68
C TYR A 47 7.45 9.54 24.08
N GLY A 48 8.39 10.26 24.72
CA GLY A 48 8.87 11.54 24.19
C GLY A 48 9.68 11.40 22.89
N ALA A 49 10.37 10.26 22.72
CA ALA A 49 11.21 10.01 21.56
C ALA A 49 10.43 9.61 20.31
N GLN A 50 9.15 9.25 20.42
CA GLN A 50 8.31 8.80 19.31
C GLN A 50 8.26 9.81 18.15
N PHE A 51 8.18 11.11 18.45
CA PHE A 51 8.08 12.16 17.44
C PHE A 51 9.40 12.35 16.70
N LYS A 52 10.51 12.35 17.45
CA LYS A 52 11.86 12.44 16.88
C LYS A 52 12.14 11.23 15.98
N MET A 53 11.79 10.03 16.45
CA MET A 53 11.99 8.80 15.68
C MET A 53 11.14 8.77 14.42
N LYS A 54 9.88 9.18 14.49
CA LYS A 54 8.99 9.27 13.32
C LYS A 54 9.55 10.21 12.25
N SER A 55 10.06 11.37 12.64
CA SER A 55 10.64 12.33 11.70
C SER A 55 11.98 11.84 11.12
N ALA A 56 12.85 11.26 11.95
CA ALA A 56 14.12 10.69 11.50
C ALA A 56 13.90 9.54 10.52
N MET A 57 12.96 8.64 10.82
CA MET A 57 12.65 7.50 9.96
C MET A 57 12.16 7.95 8.58
N ARG A 58 11.34 9.00 8.50
CA ARG A 58 10.88 9.55 7.21
C ARG A 58 12.04 10.04 6.34
N LEU A 59 13.02 10.71 6.95
CA LEU A 59 14.21 11.18 6.23
C LEU A 59 15.05 10.00 5.72
N ILE A 60 15.33 9.03 6.59
CA ILE A 60 16.09 7.83 6.23
C ILE A 60 15.41 7.06 5.10
N MET A 61 14.10 6.84 5.19
CA MET A 61 13.33 6.17 4.13
C MET A 61 13.39 6.93 2.81
N TYR A 62 13.26 8.26 2.85
CA TYR A 62 13.33 9.08 1.65
C TYR A 62 14.71 9.02 0.98
N GLU A 63 15.79 9.08 1.77
CA GLU A 63 17.15 8.95 1.27
C GLU A 63 17.41 7.56 0.67
N GLU A 64 16.96 6.50 1.34
CA GLU A 64 17.16 5.13 0.87
C GLU A 64 16.36 4.86 -0.41
N PHE A 65 15.10 5.32 -0.49
CA PHE A 65 14.32 5.25 -1.73
C PHE A 65 15.02 5.99 -2.88
N LYS A 66 15.60 7.16 -2.61
CA LYS A 66 16.35 7.90 -3.63
C LYS A 66 17.59 7.13 -4.12
N LYS A 67 18.28 6.40 -3.26
CA LYS A 67 19.45 5.58 -3.67
C LYS A 67 19.08 4.45 -4.62
N TYR A 68 17.91 3.84 -4.44
CA TYR A 68 17.40 2.77 -5.30
C TYR A 68 16.50 3.27 -6.45
N ASP A 69 16.44 4.58 -6.71
CA ASP A 69 15.54 5.23 -7.68
C ASP A 69 14.06 4.84 -7.51
N ILE A 70 13.64 4.60 -6.26
CA ILE A 70 12.26 4.40 -5.88
C ILE A 70 11.64 5.78 -5.61
N ARG A 71 10.52 6.07 -6.26
CA ARG A 71 9.83 7.37 -6.15
C ARG A 71 8.45 7.19 -5.52
N ILE A 72 8.12 8.08 -4.59
CA ILE A 72 6.78 8.17 -4.02
C ILE A 72 5.89 8.84 -5.08
N PRO A 73 4.86 8.14 -5.59
CA PRO A 73 4.02 8.68 -6.65
C PRO A 73 3.13 9.80 -6.09
N TRP A 74 2.97 10.86 -6.90
CA TRP A 74 1.81 11.74 -6.78
C TRP A 74 0.57 10.99 -7.26
N PRO A 75 -0.66 11.43 -6.91
CA PRO A 75 -1.87 10.85 -7.47
C PRO A 75 -1.79 10.78 -8.99
N ILE A 76 -1.91 9.56 -9.54
CA ILE A 76 -1.78 9.28 -10.97
C ILE A 76 -3.19 9.11 -11.53
N ARG A 77 -3.41 9.65 -12.72
CA ARG A 77 -4.64 9.39 -13.49
C ARG A 77 -4.27 9.06 -14.91
N THR A 78 -5.00 8.11 -15.48
CA THR A 78 -4.97 7.85 -16.92
C THR A 78 -5.90 8.84 -17.60
N VAL A 79 -5.35 9.66 -18.50
CA VAL A 79 -6.15 10.55 -19.34
C VAL A 79 -6.31 9.89 -20.70
N TYR A 80 -7.54 9.61 -21.09
CA TYR A 80 -7.85 9.18 -22.44
C TYR A 80 -7.80 10.37 -23.38
N GLN A 81 -7.02 10.28 -24.46
CA GLN A 81 -6.86 11.33 -25.49
C GLN A 81 -7.43 10.88 -26.85
N GLY A 82 -8.41 9.97 -26.85
CA GLY A 82 -9.16 9.63 -28.07
C GLY A 82 -10.16 10.72 -28.45
N ASP A 83 -10.50 10.82 -29.73
CA ASP A 83 -11.63 11.63 -30.18
C ASP A 83 -12.90 10.83 -29.91
N GLU A 84 -13.51 11.05 -28.74
CA GLU A 84 -14.70 10.33 -28.29
C GLU A 84 -15.82 10.32 -29.33
N LYS A 85 -15.94 11.40 -30.12
CA LYS A 85 -16.95 11.49 -31.19
C LYS A 85 -16.62 10.53 -32.32
N ARG A 86 -15.38 10.55 -32.79
CA ARG A 86 -14.93 9.66 -33.86
C ARG A 86 -15.04 8.19 -33.46
N GLU A 87 -14.68 7.87 -32.22
CA GLU A 87 -14.84 6.51 -31.70
C GLU A 87 -16.30 6.11 -31.55
N ALA A 88 -17.16 7.00 -31.06
CA ALA A 88 -18.59 6.75 -30.99
C ALA A 88 -19.19 6.52 -32.38
N ASP A 89 -18.77 7.31 -33.37
CA ASP A 89 -19.20 7.18 -34.76
C ASP A 89 -18.71 5.85 -35.37
N GLU A 90 -17.44 5.49 -35.15
CA GLU A 90 -16.87 4.20 -35.59
C GLU A 90 -17.61 3.03 -34.93
N ILE A 91 -17.91 3.09 -33.62
CA ILE A 91 -18.68 2.05 -32.91
C ILE A 91 -20.11 1.97 -33.45
N ALA A 92 -20.75 3.12 -33.73
CA ALA A 92 -22.11 3.19 -34.24
C ALA A 92 -22.25 2.57 -35.64
N GLU A 93 -21.21 2.65 -36.48
CA GLU A 93 -21.21 2.00 -37.80
C GLU A 93 -21.36 0.46 -37.69
N TYR A 94 -20.79 -0.14 -36.63
CA TYR A 94 -20.84 -1.58 -36.41
C TYR A 94 -22.02 -2.06 -35.54
N GLU A 95 -22.88 -1.15 -35.04
CA GLU A 95 -24.07 -1.50 -34.23
C GLU A 95 -25.00 -2.49 -34.95
N GLY A 96 -25.23 -2.29 -36.26
CA GLY A 96 -26.11 -3.15 -37.05
C GLY A 96 -25.60 -4.59 -37.13
N LYS A 97 -24.29 -4.75 -37.41
CA LYS A 97 -23.64 -6.07 -37.43
C LYS A 97 -23.62 -6.71 -36.05
N ARG A 98 -23.40 -5.91 -35.00
CA ARG A 98 -23.43 -6.38 -33.61
C ARG A 98 -24.82 -6.92 -33.24
N LYS A 99 -25.91 -6.24 -33.61
CA LYS A 99 -27.28 -6.72 -33.40
C LYS A 99 -27.57 -8.02 -34.15
N GLN A 100 -27.13 -8.11 -35.41
CA GLN A 100 -27.31 -9.32 -36.22
C GLN A 100 -26.58 -10.53 -35.61
N VAL A 101 -25.33 -10.35 -35.17
CA VAL A 101 -24.55 -11.41 -34.50
C VAL A 101 -25.19 -11.81 -33.17
N ILE A 102 -25.72 -10.86 -32.39
CA ILE A 102 -26.45 -11.15 -31.15
C ILE A 102 -27.73 -11.94 -31.42
N ASP A 103 -28.45 -11.64 -32.51
CA ASP A 103 -29.68 -12.36 -32.89
C ASP A 103 -29.39 -13.78 -33.40
N GLU A 104 -28.29 -13.95 -34.15
CA GLU A 104 -27.88 -15.24 -34.73
C GLU A 104 -27.28 -16.21 -33.70
N PHE A 105 -26.42 -15.71 -32.80
CA PHE A 105 -25.67 -16.56 -31.86
C PHE A 105 -26.13 -16.43 -30.41
N GLY A 106 -27.02 -15.48 -30.11
CA GLY A 106 -27.46 -15.17 -28.75
C GLY A 106 -26.37 -14.50 -27.90
N ILE A 107 -26.77 -13.98 -26.74
CA ILE A 107 -25.84 -13.39 -25.74
C ILE A 107 -25.07 -14.50 -24.98
N GLY A 108 -25.50 -15.77 -25.07
CA GLY A 108 -24.92 -16.88 -24.31
C GLY A 108 -24.99 -16.68 -22.79
N ASP A 109 -24.14 -17.38 -22.04
CA ASP A 109 -24.05 -17.28 -20.56
C ASP A 109 -23.44 -15.95 -20.06
N LEU A 110 -23.13 -14.98 -20.94
CA LEU A 110 -22.60 -13.66 -20.56
C LEU A 110 -23.59 -12.81 -19.75
N ALA A 111 -24.90 -13.11 -19.82
CA ALA A 111 -25.92 -12.45 -19.02
C ALA A 111 -26.01 -12.99 -17.57
N ARG A 112 -25.26 -14.04 -17.23
CA ARG A 112 -25.45 -14.82 -15.99
C ARG A 112 -24.32 -14.60 -14.97
N GLY A 113 -23.87 -13.36 -14.82
CA GLY A 113 -22.80 -12.99 -13.88
C GLY A 113 -22.91 -11.57 -13.37
N GLU A 114 -23.84 -11.31 -12.45
CA GLU A 114 -23.66 -10.57 -11.19
C GLU A 114 -25.04 -10.35 -10.56
N GLY A 115 -25.47 -11.38 -9.85
CA GLY A 115 -26.58 -11.34 -8.91
C GLY A 115 -26.13 -12.07 -7.65
N ASP A 116 -25.28 -11.38 -6.88
CA ASP A 116 -25.19 -11.35 -5.41
C ASP A 116 -24.07 -10.40 -4.97
#